data_AF-A0AAV5RYN4-F1
#
_entry.id   AF-A0AAV5RYN4-F1
#
_cell.length_a   1.000
_cell.length_b   1.000
_cell.length_c   1.000
_cell.angle_alpha   90.00
_cell.angle_beta   90.00
_cell.angle_gamma   90.00
#
_symmetry.space_group_name_H-M   'P 1'
#
loop_
_entity.id
_entity.type
_entity.pdbx_description
1 polymer ?
#
loop_
_entity_poly.entity_id
_entity_poly.type
_entity_poly.pdbx_seq_one_letter_code
_entity_poly.pdbx_strand_id
1 'polypeptide(L)'
;MSFSSLLPPPERTKSASKGTVLPGRKAEEAKSQALTKAGADSQRGSNTPEEASRNLHDQIAANVHFEDFIPLRQRDFSMDIPQPTAADIQASYNKTLNFLKSLQAENIEKNTNPKKAVVKNTTIGSRAVKITTAVQDPLQPARFKKSGKVYTPNLEEDATPTTILHDNSAPKLTAEERAKWKIPALVSQWKNPKGYTVERVTGNGEGTGIADVNDGFSELSSALEQADRDAKDRLRKKSEAKQLAYEQEVRAKEEKLQLLAARRFRGETSSTTRKEPLWIEKSHTSTHTNNKPQTAKAQGVLIERLRELAHQEGRDVSDKVLLGTAKATATPEVGYDSRLFLKGARSGARQQAEQVYTDPLFAQQGVDSIYRTDYSKLDDRVAAESAGPGDDGSVMATVGSASGTNRGPIEFSRASDAKSSSKSSEHGLQLQK
;
A
#
# COMPACT_ATOMS: atom_id res chain seq x y z
N MET A 1 -9.27 63.45 9.21
CA MET A 1 -8.16 64.36 9.53
C MET A 1 -8.19 64.62 11.03
N SER A 2 -7.21 64.10 11.76
CA SER A 2 -7.15 64.14 13.22
C SER A 2 -6.35 65.35 13.70
N PHE A 3 -6.91 66.09 14.65
CA PHE A 3 -6.42 67.36 15.25
C PHE A 3 -5.04 67.30 15.93
N SER A 4 -4.30 66.19 15.88
CA SER A 4 -3.02 66.02 16.57
C SER A 4 -1.78 66.47 15.77
N SER A 5 -1.94 66.91 14.51
CA SER A 5 -0.82 67.32 13.64
C SER A 5 -0.51 68.82 13.67
N LEU A 6 -1.22 69.61 14.49
CA LEU A 6 -1.10 71.08 14.57
C LEU A 6 -0.42 71.57 15.85
N LEU A 7 0.10 70.68 16.69
CA LEU A 7 0.89 71.05 17.87
C LEU A 7 2.38 70.86 17.58
N PRO A 8 3.24 71.83 17.93
CA PRO A 8 4.68 71.67 17.82
C PRO A 8 5.17 70.58 18.81
N PRO A 9 6.17 69.77 18.42
CA PRO A 9 6.70 68.70 19.27
C PRO A 9 7.42 69.27 20.52
N PRO A 10 7.39 68.56 21.67
CA PRO A 10 8.00 69.03 22.91
C PRO A 10 9.53 69.09 22.84
N GLU A 11 10.13 70.21 23.28
CA GLU A 11 11.56 70.55 23.12
C GLU A 11 12.58 69.68 23.90
N ARG A 12 12.16 68.60 24.57
CA ARG A 12 13.08 67.76 25.34
C ARG A 12 12.74 66.28 25.25
N THR A 13 12.84 65.73 24.05
CA THR A 13 13.02 64.29 23.86
C THR A 13 14.18 64.06 22.91
N LYS A 14 15.24 63.42 23.40
CA LYS A 14 16.35 62.94 22.55
C LYS A 14 15.76 61.97 21.53
N SER A 15 15.57 62.42 20.30
CA SER A 15 15.15 61.57 19.20
C SER A 15 16.28 60.59 18.91
N ALA A 16 16.11 59.34 19.35
CA ALA A 16 16.85 58.22 18.79
C ALA A 16 16.49 58.14 17.31
N SER A 17 17.40 58.60 16.44
CA SER A 17 17.28 58.41 15.01
C SER A 17 17.25 56.90 14.75
N LYS A 18 16.08 56.36 14.37
CA LYS A 18 16.00 55.09 13.62
C LYS A 18 16.63 55.37 12.26
N GLY A 19 17.96 55.35 12.22
CA GLY A 19 18.71 55.21 10.99
C GLY A 19 18.44 53.82 10.46
N THR A 20 17.86 53.74 9.28
CA THR A 20 17.85 52.53 8.46
C THR A 20 19.30 52.10 8.25
N VAL A 21 19.78 51.17 9.08
CA VAL A 21 21.13 50.62 8.97
C VAL A 21 21.14 49.71 7.75
N LEU A 22 21.54 50.25 6.60
CA LEU A 22 22.00 49.45 5.49
C LEU A 22 23.24 48.67 5.98
N PRO A 23 23.26 47.33 5.89
CA PRO A 23 24.29 46.48 6.52
C PRO A 23 25.71 46.65 5.94
N GLY A 24 25.91 47.50 4.92
CA GLY A 24 27.22 47.76 4.31
C GLY A 24 28.04 48.87 4.99
N ARG A 25 27.42 49.90 5.57
CA ARG A 25 28.16 51.11 6.02
C ARG A 25 28.98 50.89 7.29
N LYS A 26 28.53 50.04 8.20
CA LYS A 26 29.30 49.72 9.42
C LYS A 26 30.60 48.96 9.12
N ALA A 27 30.62 48.16 8.07
CA ALA A 27 31.81 47.42 7.66
C ALA A 27 32.86 48.35 7.04
N GLU A 28 32.44 49.36 6.28
CA GLU A 28 33.33 50.38 5.72
C GLU A 28 33.81 51.37 6.79
N GLU A 29 32.94 51.79 7.71
CA GLU A 29 33.33 52.62 8.85
C GLU A 29 34.31 51.88 9.78
N ALA A 30 34.11 50.59 10.05
CA ALA A 30 35.04 49.78 10.84
C ALA A 30 36.41 49.64 10.17
N LYS A 31 36.45 49.46 8.84
CA LYS A 31 37.70 49.44 8.05
C LYS A 31 38.42 50.79 8.09
N SER A 32 37.68 51.90 7.98
CA SER A 32 38.24 53.25 8.07
C SER A 32 38.76 53.58 9.48
N GLN A 33 38.05 53.15 10.53
CA GLN A 33 38.45 53.37 11.92
C GLN A 33 39.68 52.55 12.31
N ALA A 34 39.80 51.30 11.85
CA ALA A 34 40.99 50.48 12.04
C ALA A 34 42.25 51.12 11.43
N LEU A 35 42.11 51.79 10.29
CA LEU A 35 43.21 52.49 9.63
C LEU A 35 43.68 53.75 10.38
N THR A 36 42.77 54.43 11.07
CA THR A 36 43.04 55.71 11.76
C THR A 36 43.50 55.58 13.22
N LYS A 37 43.30 54.42 13.86
CA LYS A 37 43.60 54.26 15.30
C LYS A 37 45.06 53.89 15.62
N ALA A 38 45.90 53.65 14.62
CA ALA A 38 47.30 53.26 14.80
C ALA A 38 48.29 54.45 14.90
N GLY A 39 47.81 55.69 14.94
CA GLY A 39 48.64 56.90 14.83
C GLY A 39 48.85 57.70 16.12
N ALA A 40 48.75 57.10 17.30
CA ALA A 40 48.89 57.82 18.57
C ALA A 40 49.73 57.03 19.58
N ASP A 41 50.97 56.70 19.22
CA ASP A 41 52.12 56.80 20.12
C ASP A 41 53.41 56.38 19.39
N SER A 42 54.52 57.04 19.76
CA SER A 42 55.92 56.78 19.39
C SER A 42 56.49 57.30 18.05
N GLN A 43 57.10 58.48 18.15
CA GLN A 43 58.41 58.90 17.61
C GLN A 43 58.87 58.36 16.23
N ARG A 44 58.74 59.23 15.22
CA ARG A 44 59.70 59.55 14.15
C ARG A 44 60.63 58.40 13.65
N GLY A 45 60.06 57.51 12.84
CA GLY A 45 60.76 56.70 11.84
C GLY A 45 60.13 56.93 10.47
N SER A 46 60.92 56.94 9.40
CA SER A 46 60.47 57.21 8.04
C SER A 46 59.45 56.17 7.56
N ASN A 47 58.16 56.53 7.53
CA ASN A 47 57.09 55.68 7.00
C ASN A 47 57.30 55.43 5.50
N THR A 48 58.06 54.39 5.18
CA THR A 48 58.06 53.79 3.85
C THR A 48 56.80 52.94 3.70
N PRO A 49 56.19 52.86 2.50
CA PRO A 49 54.97 52.07 2.28
C PRO A 49 55.15 50.58 2.62
N GLU A 50 56.39 50.09 2.63
CA GLU A 50 56.74 48.72 3.01
C GLU A 50 56.52 48.44 4.50
N GLU A 51 56.86 49.37 5.40
CA GLU A 51 56.68 49.18 6.86
C GLU A 51 55.19 49.16 7.27
N ALA A 52 54.36 49.99 6.62
CA ALA A 52 52.92 49.98 6.85
C ALA A 52 52.27 48.66 6.39
N SER A 53 52.77 48.06 5.30
CA SER A 53 52.29 46.77 4.79
C SER A 53 52.68 45.59 5.69
N ARG A 54 53.89 45.62 6.28
CA ARG A 54 54.36 44.61 7.26
C ARG A 54 53.55 44.67 8.55
N ASN A 55 53.29 45.88 9.07
CA ASN A 55 52.47 46.07 10.27
C ASN A 55 51.02 45.57 10.12
N LEU A 56 50.45 45.65 8.92
CA LEU A 56 49.13 45.08 8.62
C LEU A 56 49.18 43.55 8.48
N HIS A 57 50.25 43.00 7.90
CA HIS A 57 50.44 41.55 7.79
C HIS A 57 50.56 40.88 9.17
N ASP A 58 51.36 41.46 10.07
CA ASP A 58 51.53 40.97 11.44
C ASP A 58 50.22 41.03 12.26
N GLN A 59 49.31 41.96 11.94
CA GLN A 59 47.99 42.04 12.59
C GLN A 59 46.96 41.08 11.99
N ILE A 60 47.08 40.71 10.72
CA ILE A 60 46.10 39.90 9.98
C ILE A 60 46.47 38.41 10.00
N ALA A 61 47.75 38.08 9.91
CA ALA A 61 48.25 36.72 9.70
C ALA A 61 49.59 36.46 10.40
N ALA A 62 49.74 36.83 11.68
CA ALA A 62 50.95 36.59 12.48
C ALA A 62 51.44 35.12 12.45
N ASN A 63 50.53 34.16 12.24
CA ASN A 63 50.80 32.74 12.29
C ASN A 63 51.07 32.10 10.91
N VAL A 64 51.05 32.85 9.81
CA VAL A 64 51.22 32.31 8.44
C VAL A 64 52.32 33.05 7.71
N HIS A 65 53.36 32.32 7.29
CA HIS A 65 54.43 32.87 6.46
C HIS A 65 54.44 32.21 5.08
N PHE A 66 54.87 32.95 4.06
CA PHE A 66 55.01 32.41 2.70
C PHE A 66 56.05 31.29 2.64
N GLU A 67 57.09 31.37 3.48
CA GLU A 67 58.17 30.37 3.59
C GLU A 67 57.62 28.98 3.97
N ASP A 68 56.52 28.91 4.73
CA ASP A 68 55.90 27.66 5.15
C ASP A 68 55.31 26.85 3.97
N PHE A 69 55.03 27.50 2.84
CA PHE A 69 54.51 26.86 1.62
C PHE A 69 55.63 26.31 0.72
N ILE A 70 56.88 26.70 0.94
CA ILE A 70 57.98 26.37 0.03
C ILE A 70 58.70 25.12 0.55
N PRO A 71 58.75 24.03 -0.23
CA PRO A 71 59.48 22.83 0.16
C PRO A 71 60.99 23.10 0.16
N LEU A 72 61.60 23.10 1.36
CA LEU A 72 63.02 23.37 1.58
C LEU A 72 63.96 22.47 0.75
N ARG A 73 63.58 21.20 0.54
CA ARG A 73 64.39 20.20 -0.18
C ARG A 73 64.45 20.41 -1.70
N GLN A 74 63.50 21.13 -2.28
CA GLN A 74 63.52 21.44 -3.72
C GLN A 74 64.57 22.51 -4.08
N ARG A 75 64.88 23.40 -3.12
CA ARG A 75 65.91 24.43 -3.30
C ARG A 75 67.31 23.85 -3.21
N ASP A 76 67.54 23.01 -2.19
CA ASP A 76 68.84 22.42 -1.90
C ASP A 76 68.70 20.89 -1.73
N PHE A 77 68.89 20.13 -2.80
CA PHE A 77 68.78 18.66 -2.75
C PHE A 77 69.85 18.00 -1.85
N SER A 78 70.96 18.70 -1.63
CA SER A 78 72.07 18.31 -0.76
C SER A 78 71.94 18.85 0.67
N MET A 79 70.76 19.34 1.08
CA MET A 79 70.52 19.78 2.46
C MET A 79 70.66 18.60 3.43
N ASP A 80 71.62 18.72 4.35
CA ASP A 80 71.83 17.75 5.42
C ASP A 80 70.76 17.94 6.51
N ILE A 81 69.98 16.89 6.74
CA ILE A 81 69.05 16.80 7.88
C ILE A 81 69.69 15.83 8.88
N PRO A 82 70.51 16.32 9.82
CA PRO A 82 71.26 15.45 10.72
C PRO A 82 70.31 14.72 11.66
N GLN A 83 70.67 13.48 11.98
CA GLN A 83 70.02 12.76 13.08
C GLN A 83 70.38 13.46 14.41
N PRO A 84 69.48 13.45 15.41
CA PRO A 84 69.77 13.99 16.73
C PRO A 84 71.05 13.37 17.32
N THR A 85 71.83 14.18 18.03
CA THR A 85 73.08 13.66 18.61
C THR A 85 72.80 12.64 19.70
N ALA A 86 73.74 11.70 19.93
CA ALA A 86 73.60 10.70 20.98
C ALA A 86 73.40 11.32 22.38
N ALA A 87 74.01 12.49 22.63
CA ALA A 87 73.84 13.23 23.87
C ALA A 87 72.42 13.81 24.01
N ASP A 88 71.86 14.37 22.93
CA ASP A 88 70.49 14.90 22.92
C ASP A 88 69.44 13.80 23.11
N ILE A 89 69.67 12.64 22.50
CA ILE A 89 68.83 11.45 22.68
C ILE A 89 68.87 11.00 24.14
N GLN A 90 70.06 10.91 24.75
CA GLN A 90 70.17 10.53 26.17
C GLN A 90 69.54 11.56 27.10
N ALA A 91 69.70 12.86 26.82
CA ALA A 91 69.11 13.93 27.60
C ALA A 91 67.57 13.90 27.54
N SER A 92 67.00 13.77 26.34
CA SER A 92 65.55 13.65 26.15
C SER A 92 64.99 12.36 26.74
N TYR A 93 65.69 11.23 26.55
CA TYR A 93 65.36 9.94 27.18
C TYR A 93 65.31 10.04 28.69
N ASN A 94 66.34 10.59 29.34
CA ASN A 94 66.36 10.71 30.81
C ASN A 94 65.26 11.64 31.32
N LYS A 95 65.00 12.76 30.63
CA LYS A 95 63.91 13.69 30.98
C LYS A 95 62.55 13.00 30.90
N THR A 96 62.24 12.37 29.78
CA THR A 96 60.96 11.68 29.54
C THR A 96 60.78 10.49 30.47
N LEU A 97 61.83 9.66 30.66
CA LEU A 97 61.80 8.53 31.56
C LEU A 97 61.55 8.97 33.00
N ASN A 98 62.21 10.03 33.47
CA ASN A 98 61.99 10.55 34.82
C ASN A 98 60.54 11.04 35.01
N PHE A 99 60.00 11.72 34.00
CA PHE A 99 58.60 12.14 34.00
C PHE A 99 57.62 10.95 34.01
N LEU A 100 57.82 9.96 33.14
CA LEU A 100 56.98 8.76 33.09
C LEU A 100 57.06 7.95 34.38
N LYS A 101 58.25 7.82 34.98
CA LYS A 101 58.42 7.19 36.30
C LYS A 101 57.63 7.93 37.38
N SER A 102 57.58 9.26 37.33
CA SER A 102 56.80 10.07 38.27
C SER A 102 55.29 9.82 38.12
N LEU A 103 54.79 9.72 36.88
CA LEU A 103 53.38 9.39 36.61
C LEU A 103 53.04 7.95 37.01
N GLN A 104 53.94 7.00 36.76
CA GLN A 104 53.76 5.61 37.16
C GLN A 104 53.72 5.48 38.69
N ALA A 105 54.63 6.15 39.40
CA ALA A 105 54.62 6.18 40.86
C ALA A 105 53.31 6.76 41.39
N GLU A 106 52.81 7.85 40.80
CA GLU A 106 51.53 8.45 41.16
C GLU A 106 50.34 7.49 40.94
N ASN A 107 50.34 6.72 39.84
CA ASN A 107 49.30 5.73 39.56
C ASN A 107 49.34 4.53 40.51
N ILE A 108 50.54 4.07 40.87
CA ILE A 108 50.72 2.98 41.85
C ILE A 108 50.25 3.44 43.23
N GLU A 109 50.64 4.65 43.66
CA GLU A 109 50.20 5.24 44.93
C GLU A 109 48.67 5.45 45.03
N LYS A 110 47.97 5.62 43.91
CA LYS A 110 46.50 5.65 43.87
C LYS A 110 45.86 4.28 44.11
N ASN A 111 46.56 3.19 43.78
CA ASN A 111 46.03 1.82 43.84
C ASN A 111 46.46 1.04 45.09
N THR A 112 47.53 1.42 45.78
CA THR A 112 48.03 0.70 46.96
C THR A 112 48.21 1.62 48.18
N ASN A 113 47.40 1.41 49.24
CA ASN A 113 47.60 1.72 50.69
C ASN A 113 48.21 3.11 51.11
N PRO A 114 48.14 3.53 52.40
CA PRO A 114 48.05 4.96 52.73
C PRO A 114 49.31 5.75 52.36
N LYS A 115 49.08 6.94 51.79
CA LYS A 115 50.11 7.90 51.37
C LYS A 115 51.09 8.15 52.52
N LYS A 116 52.38 7.90 52.28
CA LYS A 116 53.44 8.23 53.25
C LYS A 116 53.44 9.73 53.50
N ALA A 117 53.62 10.14 54.75
CA ALA A 117 53.63 11.55 55.11
C ALA A 117 54.84 12.26 54.48
N VAL A 118 54.59 13.20 53.57
CA VAL A 118 55.64 13.98 52.90
C VAL A 118 55.73 15.34 53.56
N VAL A 119 56.94 15.71 53.98
CA VAL A 119 57.28 17.03 54.50
C VAL A 119 58.06 17.77 53.42
N LYS A 120 57.50 18.87 52.91
CA LYS A 120 58.18 19.75 51.94
C LYS A 120 58.40 21.12 52.57
N ASN A 121 59.65 21.57 52.59
CA ASN A 121 60.00 22.93 53.00
C ASN A 121 60.10 23.79 51.73
N THR A 122 59.27 24.82 51.62
CA THR A 122 59.24 25.72 50.47
C THR A 122 59.25 27.16 50.94
N THR A 123 59.94 28.04 50.22
CA THR A 123 59.95 29.47 50.50
C THR A 123 58.96 30.17 49.58
N ILE A 124 57.99 30.89 50.14
CA ILE A 124 57.03 31.70 49.38
C ILE A 124 57.33 33.17 49.70
N GLY A 125 57.93 33.87 48.73
CA GLY A 125 58.44 35.23 48.94
C GLY A 125 59.53 35.25 50.02
N SER A 126 59.24 35.92 51.14
CA SER A 126 60.14 36.01 52.30
C SER A 126 59.85 35.01 53.43
N ARG A 127 58.78 34.20 53.32
CA ARG A 127 58.37 33.27 54.39
C ARG A 127 58.79 31.84 54.07
N ALA A 128 59.45 31.18 55.03
CA ALA A 128 59.69 29.75 54.99
C ALA A 128 58.43 29.00 55.47
N VAL A 129 57.87 28.15 54.61
CA VAL A 129 56.65 27.37 54.88
C VAL A 129 56.96 25.88 54.84
N LYS A 130 56.58 25.18 55.91
CA LYS A 130 56.67 23.72 56.02
C LYS A 130 55.31 23.12 55.69
N ILE A 131 55.21 22.44 54.55
CA ILE A 131 54.00 21.74 54.10
C ILE A 131 54.11 20.29 54.57
N THR A 132 53.18 19.89 55.46
CA THR A 132 53.08 18.51 55.95
C THR A 132 51.72 17.91 55.56
N THR A 133 51.73 16.72 54.96
CA THR A 133 50.50 15.97 54.72
C THR A 133 49.95 15.40 56.03
N ALA A 134 48.67 15.66 56.33
CA ALA A 134 48.01 15.07 57.51
C ALA A 134 47.89 13.55 57.38
N VAL A 135 48.11 12.83 58.50
CA VAL A 135 47.92 11.37 58.58
C VAL A 135 46.42 11.06 58.42
N GLN A 136 46.07 10.14 57.51
CA GLN A 136 44.69 9.71 57.28
C GLN A 136 44.39 8.39 58.00
N ASP A 137 43.14 8.21 58.43
CA ASP A 137 42.66 6.98 59.07
C ASP A 137 42.49 5.87 58.00
N PRO A 138 43.13 4.70 58.16
CA PRO A 138 43.02 3.60 57.21
C PRO A 138 41.62 2.97 57.11
N LEU A 139 40.76 3.12 58.12
CA LEU A 139 39.38 2.59 58.13
C LEU A 139 38.34 3.62 57.67
N GLN A 140 38.75 4.87 57.44
CA GLN A 140 37.84 5.92 57.04
C GLN A 140 37.29 5.66 55.63
N PRO A 141 35.95 5.59 55.44
CA PRO A 141 35.38 5.43 54.12
C PRO A 141 35.66 6.65 53.24
N ALA A 142 35.54 6.47 51.92
CA ALA A 142 35.77 7.55 50.95
C ALA A 142 34.87 8.77 51.25
N ARG A 143 35.50 9.89 51.64
CA ARG A 143 34.81 11.14 52.04
C ARG A 143 34.02 11.77 50.89
N PHE A 144 34.47 11.59 49.66
CA PHE A 144 33.85 12.18 48.47
C PHE A 144 33.19 11.09 47.63
N LYS A 145 31.90 11.30 47.32
CA LYS A 145 31.22 10.51 46.29
C LYS A 145 31.90 10.83 44.96
N LYS A 146 32.46 9.81 44.28
CA LYS A 146 32.94 9.98 42.91
C LYS A 146 31.71 10.39 42.08
N SER A 147 31.63 11.66 41.66
CA SER A 147 30.58 12.09 40.74
C SER A 147 30.65 11.18 39.51
N GLY A 148 29.50 10.77 38.98
CA GLY A 148 29.44 10.00 37.73
C GLY A 148 30.22 10.70 36.62
N LYS A 149 30.47 10.01 35.49
CA LYS A 149 31.18 10.57 34.34
C LYS A 149 30.55 11.92 33.97
N VAL A 150 31.21 13.01 34.34
CA VAL A 150 30.79 14.34 33.96
C VAL A 150 31.28 14.50 32.54
N TYR A 151 30.35 14.47 31.59
CA TYR A 151 30.60 14.90 30.22
C TYR A 151 30.77 16.43 30.25
N THR A 152 31.91 16.88 30.76
CA THR A 152 32.37 18.23 30.45
C THR A 152 32.64 18.24 28.95
N PRO A 153 32.13 19.22 28.18
CA PRO A 153 32.60 19.39 26.82
C PRO A 153 34.12 19.53 26.92
N ASN A 154 34.85 18.82 26.05
CA ASN A 154 36.29 18.96 25.98
C ASN A 154 36.56 20.46 25.85
N LEU A 155 37.16 21.04 26.89
CA LEU A 155 37.64 22.39 26.83
C LEU A 155 38.85 22.29 25.93
N GLU A 156 38.64 22.48 24.63
CA GLU A 156 39.73 22.81 23.73
C GLU A 156 40.39 24.02 24.39
N GLU A 157 41.61 23.85 24.91
CA GLU A 157 42.42 25.00 25.31
C GLU A 157 42.36 26.00 24.15
N ASP A 158 42.30 27.30 24.43
CA ASP A 158 42.27 28.38 23.44
C ASP A 158 43.62 28.42 22.67
N ALA A 159 44.00 27.30 22.06
CA ALA A 159 45.03 27.18 21.08
C ALA A 159 44.57 28.10 19.95
N THR A 160 45.36 29.15 19.73
CA THR A 160 45.20 30.03 18.58
C THR A 160 44.89 29.18 17.36
N PRO A 161 43.85 29.50 16.59
CA PRO A 161 43.37 28.63 15.52
C PRO A 161 44.56 28.26 14.63
N THR A 162 44.80 26.95 14.50
CA THR A 162 45.88 26.45 13.66
C THR A 162 45.57 26.82 12.21
N THR A 163 46.57 27.36 11.53
CA THR A 163 46.41 27.87 10.17
C THR A 163 46.46 26.73 9.18
N ILE A 164 45.45 26.61 8.32
CA ILE A 164 45.40 25.58 7.28
C ILE A 164 46.13 26.11 6.03
N LEU A 165 47.24 25.47 5.67
CA LEU A 165 48.07 25.84 4.51
C LEU A 165 47.65 25.00 3.29
N HIS A 166 46.81 25.57 2.42
CA HIS A 166 46.39 24.94 1.16
C HIS A 166 47.29 25.36 -0.02
N ASP A 167 47.47 24.47 -0.99
CA ASP A 167 48.09 24.82 -2.27
C ASP A 167 47.07 25.58 -3.16
N ASN A 168 47.46 26.74 -3.66
CA ASN A 168 46.65 27.57 -4.57
C ASN A 168 46.75 27.13 -6.04
N SER A 169 47.58 26.12 -6.34
CA SER A 169 47.74 25.53 -7.68
C SER A 169 46.53 24.72 -8.15
N ALA A 170 45.61 24.38 -7.23
CA ALA A 170 44.38 23.68 -7.58
C ALA A 170 43.58 24.51 -8.61
N PRO A 171 43.28 23.96 -9.80
CA PRO A 171 42.55 24.69 -10.82
C PRO A 171 41.18 25.09 -10.29
N LYS A 172 40.79 26.34 -10.51
CA LYS A 172 39.44 26.81 -10.17
C LYS A 172 38.44 25.99 -10.98
N LEU A 173 37.52 25.33 -10.29
CA LEU A 173 36.50 24.48 -10.90
C LEU A 173 35.77 25.23 -12.01
N THR A 174 35.80 24.68 -13.22
CA THR A 174 35.07 25.28 -14.35
C THR A 174 33.56 25.13 -14.17
N ALA A 175 32.78 26.00 -14.81
CA ALA A 175 31.31 25.93 -14.73
C ALA A 175 30.78 24.59 -15.26
N GLU A 176 31.46 24.01 -16.26
CA GLU A 176 31.13 22.73 -16.86
C GLU A 176 31.38 21.55 -15.92
N GLU A 177 32.55 21.51 -15.26
CA GLU A 177 32.84 20.48 -14.27
C GLU A 177 31.88 20.58 -13.09
N ARG A 178 31.57 21.80 -12.63
CA ARG A 178 30.57 22.01 -11.58
C ARG A 178 29.19 21.49 -11.98
N ALA A 179 28.81 21.66 -13.24
CA ALA A 179 27.55 21.12 -13.76
C ALA A 179 27.57 19.59 -13.85
N LYS A 180 28.68 19.00 -14.30
CA LYS A 180 28.87 17.54 -14.36
C LYS A 180 28.76 16.89 -12.97
N TRP A 181 29.28 17.56 -11.95
CA TRP A 181 29.21 17.10 -10.55
C TRP A 181 27.96 17.57 -9.81
N LYS A 182 27.01 18.23 -10.49
CA LYS A 182 25.75 18.64 -9.88
C LYS A 182 24.82 17.44 -9.77
N ILE A 183 24.78 16.86 -8.58
CA ILE A 183 23.87 15.75 -8.25
C ILE A 183 22.41 16.27 -8.28
N PRO A 184 21.50 15.67 -9.07
CA PRO A 184 20.09 16.06 -9.10
C PRO A 184 19.41 15.87 -7.74
N ALA A 185 18.36 16.66 -7.48
CA ALA A 185 17.56 16.49 -6.26
C ALA A 185 16.83 15.13 -6.30
N LEU A 186 16.96 14.35 -5.23
CA LEU A 186 16.24 13.08 -5.10
C LEU A 186 14.77 13.33 -4.76
N VAL A 187 13.89 13.06 -5.72
CA VAL A 187 12.44 13.06 -5.52
C VAL A 187 11.98 11.61 -5.39
N SER A 188 11.61 11.20 -4.18
CA SER A 188 11.11 9.84 -3.96
C SER A 188 9.60 9.76 -4.26
N GLN A 189 9.18 8.64 -4.84
CA GLN A 189 7.76 8.37 -5.12
C GLN A 189 6.96 8.06 -3.85
N TRP A 190 7.60 7.51 -2.82
CA TRP A 190 6.92 7.07 -1.60
C TRP A 190 6.91 8.08 -0.45
N LYS A 191 7.99 8.84 -0.27
CA LYS A 191 8.19 9.67 0.94
C LYS A 191 8.40 11.13 0.58
N ASN A 192 7.72 11.99 1.32
CA ASN A 192 7.91 13.43 1.29
C ASN A 192 7.73 13.99 2.71
N PRO A 193 8.73 13.80 3.60
CA PRO A 193 8.57 14.09 5.03
C PRO A 193 8.39 15.58 5.32
N LYS A 194 8.96 16.44 4.48
CA LYS A 194 8.87 17.90 4.59
C LYS A 194 7.73 18.50 3.74
N GLY A 195 6.96 17.67 3.04
CA GLY A 195 5.80 18.12 2.25
C GLY A 195 6.15 19.06 1.09
N TYR A 196 7.33 18.95 0.49
CA TYR A 196 7.71 19.80 -0.65
C TYR A 196 6.78 19.56 -1.84
N THR A 197 6.38 20.63 -2.54
CA THR A 197 5.70 20.48 -3.84
C THR A 197 6.71 19.99 -4.86
N VAL A 198 6.56 18.74 -5.30
CA VAL A 198 7.49 18.06 -6.21
C VAL A 198 6.74 17.52 -7.40
N GLU A 199 7.32 17.62 -8.59
CA GLU A 199 6.82 16.96 -9.80
C GLU A 199 7.17 15.47 -9.71
N ARG A 200 6.23 14.66 -9.22
CA ARG A 200 6.32 13.21 -9.25
C ARG A 200 5.90 12.74 -10.63
N VAL A 201 6.82 12.10 -11.33
CA VAL A 201 6.48 11.39 -12.57
C VAL A 201 5.47 10.31 -12.20
N THR A 202 4.23 10.44 -12.70
CA THR A 202 3.11 9.50 -12.46
C THR A 202 3.21 8.22 -13.31
N GLY A 203 4.20 8.16 -14.20
CA GLY A 203 4.58 6.94 -14.87
C GLY A 203 5.72 6.29 -14.10
N ASN A 204 5.61 5.00 -13.83
CA ASN A 204 6.77 4.16 -13.60
C ASN A 204 7.84 4.54 -14.64
N GLY A 205 9.13 4.44 -14.30
CA GLY A 205 10.22 4.50 -15.29
C GLY A 205 10.20 3.29 -16.23
N GLU A 206 9.01 2.92 -16.69
CA GLU A 206 8.65 1.78 -17.48
C GLU A 206 8.33 2.31 -18.87
N GLY A 207 9.29 2.11 -19.77
CA GLY A 207 9.02 2.14 -21.20
C GLY A 207 9.35 3.42 -21.94
N THR A 208 10.58 3.93 -21.84
CA THR A 208 11.21 4.54 -23.05
C THR A 208 11.67 3.44 -24.01
N GLY A 209 10.77 2.51 -24.29
CA GLY A 209 10.94 1.41 -25.20
C GLY A 209 9.56 1.05 -25.68
N ILE A 210 9.27 1.31 -26.95
CA ILE A 210 8.21 0.60 -27.64
C ILE A 210 8.59 -0.87 -27.46
N ALA A 211 7.75 -1.65 -26.79
CA ALA A 211 8.00 -3.07 -26.66
C ALA A 211 7.84 -3.70 -28.05
N ASP A 212 8.94 -3.78 -28.80
CA ASP A 212 8.97 -4.45 -30.08
C ASP A 212 8.66 -5.93 -29.83
N VAL A 213 7.52 -6.38 -30.36
CA VAL A 213 7.05 -7.76 -30.18
C VAL A 213 7.90 -8.69 -31.04
N ASN A 214 8.37 -9.79 -30.45
CA ASN A 214 9.17 -10.80 -31.14
C ASN A 214 8.39 -11.45 -32.31
N ASP A 215 9.03 -11.59 -33.47
CA ASP A 215 8.47 -12.17 -34.70
C ASP A 215 7.95 -13.60 -34.53
N GLY A 216 8.47 -14.35 -33.55
CA GLY A 216 7.97 -15.69 -33.23
C GLY A 216 6.49 -15.73 -32.86
N PHE A 217 5.93 -14.64 -32.28
CA PHE A 217 4.49 -14.56 -32.01
C PHE A 217 3.66 -14.38 -33.28
N SER A 218 4.20 -13.71 -34.30
CA SER A 218 3.57 -13.56 -35.61
C SER A 218 3.60 -14.89 -36.38
N GLU A 219 4.72 -15.61 -36.32
CA GLU A 219 4.84 -16.94 -36.95
C GLU A 219 3.91 -17.96 -36.29
N LEU A 220 3.86 -17.98 -34.94
CA LEU A 220 2.97 -18.87 -34.20
C LEU A 220 1.49 -18.59 -34.47
N SER A 221 1.09 -17.32 -34.50
CA SER A 221 -0.31 -16.95 -34.76
C SER A 221 -0.74 -17.31 -36.19
N SER A 222 0.13 -17.10 -37.18
CA SER A 222 -0.09 -17.55 -38.56
C SER A 222 -0.21 -19.08 -38.65
N ALA A 223 0.69 -19.81 -37.99
CA ALA A 223 0.67 -21.28 -37.99
C ALA A 223 -0.61 -21.85 -37.36
N LEU A 224 -1.08 -21.26 -36.26
CA LEU A 224 -2.34 -21.66 -35.62
C LEU A 224 -3.56 -21.36 -36.51
N GLU A 225 -3.57 -20.23 -37.22
CA GLU A 225 -4.67 -19.88 -38.12
C GLU A 225 -4.74 -20.84 -39.32
N GLN A 226 -3.59 -21.23 -39.88
CA GLN A 226 -3.52 -22.23 -40.95
C GLN A 226 -3.99 -23.60 -40.46
N ALA A 227 -3.54 -24.03 -39.29
CA ALA A 227 -3.96 -25.30 -38.70
C ALA A 227 -5.48 -25.38 -38.45
N ASP A 228 -6.10 -24.28 -38.00
CA ASP A 228 -7.55 -24.22 -37.78
C ASP A 228 -8.34 -24.26 -39.10
N ARG A 229 -7.89 -23.54 -40.13
CA ARG A 229 -8.49 -23.61 -41.48
C ARG A 229 -8.46 -25.04 -42.04
N ASP A 230 -7.31 -25.69 -41.96
CA ASP A 230 -7.15 -27.08 -42.40
C ASP A 230 -8.03 -28.06 -41.62
N ALA A 231 -8.14 -27.88 -40.31
CA ALA A 231 -8.99 -28.72 -39.47
C ALA A 231 -10.47 -28.59 -39.86
N LYS A 232 -10.94 -27.37 -40.12
CA LYS A 232 -12.31 -27.09 -40.56
C LYS A 232 -12.60 -27.68 -41.94
N ASP A 233 -11.67 -27.56 -42.89
CA ASP A 233 -11.85 -28.12 -44.23
C ASP A 233 -11.86 -29.65 -44.22
N ARG A 234 -11.04 -30.28 -43.37
CA ARG A 234 -11.09 -31.73 -43.15
C ARG A 234 -12.43 -32.18 -42.57
N LEU A 235 -13.00 -31.42 -41.63
CA LEU A 235 -14.31 -31.72 -41.05
C LEU A 235 -15.44 -31.56 -42.07
N ARG A 236 -15.41 -30.49 -42.88
CA ARG A 236 -16.38 -30.26 -43.97
C ARG A 236 -16.38 -31.41 -44.96
N LYS A 237 -15.21 -31.77 -45.49
CA LYS A 237 -15.05 -32.91 -46.43
C LYS A 237 -15.54 -34.22 -45.83
N LYS A 238 -15.23 -34.50 -44.55
CA LYS A 238 -15.75 -35.68 -43.85
C LYS A 238 -17.26 -35.65 -43.70
N SER A 239 -17.85 -34.50 -43.40
CA SER A 239 -19.30 -34.34 -43.26
C SER A 239 -20.02 -34.52 -44.59
N GLU A 240 -19.49 -33.97 -45.68
CA GLU A 240 -20.02 -34.12 -47.04
C GLU A 240 -19.92 -35.58 -47.51
N ALA A 241 -18.76 -36.22 -47.34
CA ALA A 241 -18.59 -37.63 -47.67
C ALA A 241 -19.55 -38.53 -46.88
N LYS A 242 -19.77 -38.22 -45.59
CA LYS A 242 -20.74 -38.93 -44.76
C LYS A 242 -22.18 -38.72 -45.22
N GLN A 243 -22.54 -37.51 -45.64
CA GLN A 243 -23.86 -37.20 -46.20
C GLN A 243 -24.09 -37.97 -47.51
N LEU A 244 -23.14 -37.94 -48.44
CA LEU A 244 -23.22 -38.68 -49.71
C LEU A 244 -23.32 -40.19 -49.49
N ALA A 245 -22.54 -40.76 -48.56
CA ALA A 245 -22.64 -42.18 -48.22
C ALA A 245 -24.01 -42.53 -47.62
N TYR A 246 -24.56 -41.67 -46.75
CA TYR A 246 -25.89 -41.84 -46.19
C TYR A 246 -26.98 -41.78 -47.27
N GLU A 247 -26.90 -40.83 -48.20
CA GLU A 247 -27.85 -40.74 -49.33
C GLU A 247 -27.78 -41.98 -50.22
N GLN A 248 -26.58 -42.51 -50.50
CA GLN A 248 -26.42 -43.77 -51.25
C GLN A 248 -27.03 -44.96 -50.50
N GLU A 249 -26.82 -45.05 -49.18
CA GLU A 249 -27.45 -46.09 -48.35
C GLU A 249 -28.98 -45.98 -48.35
N VAL A 250 -29.52 -44.76 -48.25
CA VAL A 250 -30.97 -44.52 -48.29
C VAL A 250 -31.54 -44.91 -49.65
N ARG A 251 -30.92 -44.48 -50.76
CA ARG A 251 -31.34 -44.87 -52.11
C ARG A 251 -31.32 -46.39 -52.31
N ALA A 252 -30.27 -47.07 -51.88
CA ALA A 252 -30.18 -48.52 -51.96
C ALA A 252 -31.27 -49.22 -51.12
N LYS A 253 -31.63 -48.66 -49.96
CA LYS A 253 -32.74 -49.15 -49.13
C LYS A 253 -34.09 -48.92 -49.82
N GLU A 254 -34.30 -47.76 -50.44
CA GLU A 254 -35.53 -47.45 -51.19
C GLU A 254 -35.71 -48.40 -52.39
N GLU A 255 -34.67 -48.60 -53.20
CA GLU A 255 -34.70 -49.55 -54.32
C GLU A 255 -34.98 -50.98 -53.84
N LYS A 256 -34.35 -51.40 -52.74
CA LYS A 256 -34.59 -52.71 -52.12
C LYS A 256 -36.03 -52.86 -51.65
N LEU A 257 -36.60 -51.83 -51.01
CA LEU A 257 -38.00 -51.81 -50.59
C LEU A 257 -38.95 -51.80 -51.78
N GLN A 258 -38.64 -51.05 -52.84
CA GLN A 258 -39.42 -51.00 -54.06
C GLN A 258 -39.45 -52.35 -54.77
N LEU A 259 -38.33 -53.07 -54.82
CA LEU A 259 -38.27 -54.43 -55.37
C LEU A 259 -39.08 -55.42 -54.54
N LEU A 260 -38.99 -55.36 -53.20
CA LEU A 260 -39.81 -56.18 -52.31
C LEU A 260 -41.31 -55.88 -52.47
N ALA A 261 -41.68 -54.61 -52.60
CA ALA A 261 -43.06 -54.19 -52.86
C ALA A 261 -43.53 -54.65 -54.24
N ALA A 262 -42.72 -54.50 -55.29
CA ALA A 262 -43.02 -54.98 -56.64
C ALA A 262 -43.14 -56.50 -56.68
N ARG A 263 -42.29 -57.25 -55.95
CA ARG A 263 -42.39 -58.71 -55.79
C ARG A 263 -43.68 -59.10 -55.07
N ARG A 264 -44.10 -58.35 -54.05
CA ARG A 264 -45.41 -58.53 -53.40
C ARG A 264 -46.58 -58.22 -54.35
N PHE A 265 -46.44 -57.24 -55.24
CA PHE A 265 -47.46 -56.84 -56.21
C PHE A 265 -47.52 -57.72 -57.49
N ARG A 266 -46.41 -58.32 -57.95
CA ARG A 266 -46.34 -59.11 -59.21
C ARG A 266 -46.61 -60.61 -59.08
N GLY A 267 -46.96 -61.09 -57.90
CA GLY A 267 -47.52 -62.44 -57.74
C GLY A 267 -46.61 -63.41 -57.00
N GLU A 268 -46.86 -63.51 -55.70
CA GLU A 268 -46.85 -64.79 -54.97
C GLU A 268 -47.60 -64.59 -53.64
N THR A 269 -48.92 -64.67 -53.73
CA THR A 269 -49.77 -64.97 -52.57
C THR A 269 -50.63 -66.19 -52.91
N SER A 270 -49.99 -67.35 -53.03
CA SER A 270 -50.64 -68.58 -52.58
C SER A 270 -50.68 -68.56 -51.05
N SER A 271 -51.89 -68.42 -50.53
CA SER A 271 -52.38 -68.83 -49.21
C SER A 271 -51.35 -69.22 -48.13
N THR A 272 -51.41 -68.54 -46.98
CA THR A 272 -51.85 -69.12 -45.68
C THR A 272 -51.32 -68.28 -44.51
N THR A 273 -52.24 -67.99 -43.60
CA THR A 273 -52.11 -67.46 -42.24
C THR A 273 -50.75 -67.62 -41.55
N ARG A 274 -50.16 -66.50 -41.07
CA ARG A 274 -49.71 -66.29 -39.66
C ARG A 274 -49.67 -64.79 -39.38
N LYS A 275 -50.46 -64.34 -38.39
CA LYS A 275 -50.23 -63.08 -37.69
C LYS A 275 -49.05 -63.32 -36.74
N GLU A 276 -47.84 -62.98 -37.17
CA GLU A 276 -46.70 -62.80 -36.27
C GLU A 276 -46.41 -61.30 -36.20
N PRO A 277 -46.41 -60.68 -35.01
CA PRO A 277 -45.99 -59.29 -34.89
C PRO A 277 -44.52 -59.19 -35.30
N LEU A 278 -44.22 -58.31 -36.26
CA LEU A 278 -42.85 -57.90 -36.55
C LEU A 278 -42.35 -57.09 -35.36
N TRP A 279 -41.71 -57.76 -34.40
CA TRP A 279 -40.82 -57.12 -33.46
C TRP A 279 -39.64 -56.57 -34.27
N ILE A 280 -39.70 -55.28 -34.61
CA ILE A 280 -38.50 -54.55 -35.01
C ILE A 280 -37.67 -54.46 -33.74
N GLU A 281 -36.68 -55.34 -33.62
CA GLU A 281 -35.65 -55.29 -32.61
C GLU A 281 -34.92 -53.95 -32.80
N LYS A 282 -35.35 -52.94 -32.03
CA LYS A 282 -34.60 -51.71 -31.84
C LYS A 282 -33.32 -52.13 -31.16
N SER A 283 -32.23 -52.21 -31.93
CA SER A 283 -30.89 -52.35 -31.37
C SER A 283 -30.68 -51.24 -30.35
N HIS A 284 -30.74 -51.63 -29.08
CA HIS A 284 -30.46 -50.78 -27.94
C HIS A 284 -28.95 -50.54 -27.88
N THR A 285 -28.47 -49.50 -28.56
CA THR A 285 -27.19 -48.87 -28.22
C THR A 285 -27.47 -47.42 -27.84
N SER A 286 -28.10 -47.26 -26.68
CA SER A 286 -28.20 -45.96 -26.01
C SER A 286 -26.97 -45.77 -25.11
N THR A 287 -25.84 -45.40 -25.71
CA THR A 287 -24.86 -44.60 -24.97
C THR A 287 -25.42 -43.19 -24.87
N HIS A 288 -26.15 -42.93 -23.78
CA HIS A 288 -26.55 -41.58 -23.37
C HIS A 288 -25.29 -40.81 -22.97
N THR A 289 -24.63 -40.17 -23.93
CA THR A 289 -23.84 -38.98 -23.65
C THR A 289 -24.76 -37.77 -23.81
N ASN A 290 -24.87 -36.98 -22.74
CA ASN A 290 -25.63 -35.74 -22.71
C ASN A 290 -24.99 -34.71 -23.64
N ASN A 291 -25.34 -34.74 -24.91
CA ASN A 291 -25.20 -33.59 -25.80
C ASN A 291 -26.49 -33.49 -26.60
N LYS A 292 -27.46 -32.74 -26.07
CA LYS A 292 -28.63 -32.31 -26.83
C LYS A 292 -28.16 -31.36 -27.95
N PRO A 293 -28.27 -31.69 -29.24
CA PRO A 293 -28.24 -30.67 -30.27
C PRO A 293 -29.50 -29.81 -30.11
N GLN A 294 -29.35 -28.49 -30.13
CA GLN A 294 -30.46 -27.53 -30.07
C GLN A 294 -31.23 -27.46 -31.40
N THR A 295 -31.88 -28.55 -31.80
CA THR A 295 -32.77 -28.60 -32.97
C THR A 295 -34.20 -28.96 -32.56
N ALA A 296 -34.70 -28.32 -31.50
CA ALA A 296 -36.07 -28.48 -31.00
C ALA A 296 -36.98 -27.26 -31.26
N LYS A 297 -36.62 -26.38 -32.21
CA LYS A 297 -37.47 -25.24 -32.61
C LYS A 297 -38.37 -25.52 -33.82
N ALA A 298 -38.08 -26.57 -34.59
CA ALA A 298 -38.85 -26.90 -35.80
C ALA A 298 -40.10 -27.76 -35.54
N GLN A 299 -40.20 -28.45 -34.39
CA GLN A 299 -41.36 -29.29 -34.06
C GLN A 299 -42.44 -28.57 -33.23
N GLY A 300 -42.13 -27.42 -32.61
CA GLY A 300 -43.12 -26.63 -31.87
C GLY A 300 -44.24 -26.11 -32.77
N VAL A 301 -43.88 -25.63 -33.97
CA VAL A 301 -44.82 -25.04 -34.94
C VAL A 301 -45.81 -26.07 -35.49
N LEU A 302 -45.39 -27.32 -35.65
CA LEU A 302 -46.25 -28.39 -36.19
C LEU A 302 -47.22 -28.90 -35.11
N ILE A 303 -46.78 -28.94 -33.86
CA ILE A 303 -47.61 -29.28 -32.70
C ILE A 303 -48.61 -28.15 -32.39
N GLU A 304 -48.19 -26.88 -32.49
CA GLU A 304 -49.08 -25.71 -32.36
C GLU A 304 -50.11 -25.68 -33.47
N ARG A 305 -49.72 -25.91 -34.74
CA ARG A 305 -50.68 -26.00 -35.85
C ARG A 305 -51.65 -27.18 -35.73
N LEU A 306 -51.20 -28.33 -35.20
CA LEU A 306 -52.07 -29.48 -34.91
C LEU A 306 -53.05 -29.16 -33.76
N ARG A 307 -52.60 -28.39 -32.77
CA ARG A 307 -53.43 -27.91 -31.66
C ARG A 307 -54.46 -26.87 -32.12
N GLU A 308 -54.07 -25.97 -33.02
CA GLU A 308 -54.97 -25.00 -33.66
C GLU A 308 -55.98 -25.68 -34.58
N LEU A 309 -55.57 -26.66 -35.40
CA LEU A 309 -56.51 -27.46 -36.20
C LEU A 309 -57.49 -28.25 -35.34
N ALA A 310 -57.04 -28.81 -34.23
CA ALA A 310 -57.92 -29.50 -33.28
C ALA A 310 -58.90 -28.55 -32.56
N HIS A 311 -58.52 -27.28 -32.35
CA HIS A 311 -59.43 -26.23 -31.85
C HIS A 311 -60.39 -25.72 -32.93
N GLN A 312 -59.96 -25.64 -34.20
CA GLN A 312 -60.82 -25.24 -35.33
C GLN A 312 -61.94 -26.26 -35.64
N GLU A 313 -61.73 -27.55 -35.33
CA GLU A 313 -62.80 -28.57 -35.39
C GLU A 313 -63.81 -28.50 -34.23
N GLY A 314 -63.73 -27.50 -33.34
CA GLY A 314 -64.75 -27.19 -32.34
C GLY A 314 -64.95 -28.26 -31.24
N ARG A 315 -63.94 -29.10 -30.99
CA ARG A 315 -63.95 -30.06 -29.87
C ARG A 315 -62.99 -29.61 -28.79
N ASP A 316 -63.50 -28.81 -27.87
CA ASP A 316 -62.72 -28.29 -26.76
C ASP A 316 -62.12 -29.42 -25.91
N VAL A 317 -60.91 -29.15 -25.41
CA VAL A 317 -60.14 -30.10 -24.61
C VAL A 317 -60.91 -30.47 -23.33
N SER A 318 -61.78 -29.58 -22.85
CA SER A 318 -62.74 -29.85 -21.78
C SER A 318 -63.76 -30.93 -22.16
N ASP A 319 -64.35 -30.87 -23.35
CA ASP A 319 -65.36 -31.86 -23.80
C ASP A 319 -64.75 -33.23 -24.06
N LYS A 320 -63.49 -33.29 -24.51
CA LYS A 320 -62.73 -34.56 -24.62
C LYS A 320 -62.37 -35.15 -23.25
N VAL A 321 -62.17 -34.32 -22.23
CA VAL A 321 -61.93 -34.75 -20.84
C VAL A 321 -63.26 -35.19 -20.19
N LEU A 322 -64.36 -34.49 -20.46
CA LEU A 322 -65.70 -34.87 -20.02
C LEU A 322 -66.24 -36.13 -20.74
N LEU A 323 -65.89 -36.36 -22.00
CA LEU A 323 -66.30 -37.54 -22.79
C LEU A 323 -65.35 -38.75 -22.62
N GLY A 324 -64.28 -38.63 -21.81
CA GLY A 324 -63.38 -39.74 -21.46
C GLY A 324 -62.56 -40.34 -22.62
N THR A 325 -62.50 -39.68 -23.77
CA THR A 325 -61.78 -40.17 -24.97
C THR A 325 -60.32 -39.72 -25.04
N ALA A 326 -59.89 -38.79 -24.17
CA ALA A 326 -58.49 -38.40 -24.05
C ALA A 326 -57.76 -39.29 -23.04
N LYS A 327 -56.69 -39.96 -23.49
CA LYS A 327 -55.75 -40.67 -22.62
C LYS A 327 -55.04 -39.64 -21.73
N ALA A 328 -55.35 -39.64 -20.43
CA ALA A 328 -54.69 -38.77 -19.47
C ALA A 328 -53.17 -38.90 -19.60
N THR A 329 -52.45 -37.77 -19.64
CA THR A 329 -50.99 -37.77 -19.63
C THR A 329 -50.55 -38.45 -18.34
N ALA A 330 -49.77 -39.54 -18.45
CA ALA A 330 -49.29 -40.27 -17.28
C ALA A 330 -48.40 -39.35 -16.45
N THR A 331 -48.95 -38.78 -15.37
CA THR A 331 -48.18 -38.09 -14.35
C THR A 331 -47.44 -39.15 -13.54
N PRO A 332 -46.10 -39.18 -13.52
CA PRO A 332 -45.38 -40.13 -12.68
C PRO A 332 -45.63 -39.79 -11.20
N GLU A 333 -46.43 -40.62 -10.53
CA GLU A 333 -46.69 -40.63 -9.09
C GLU A 333 -47.39 -39.37 -8.50
N VAL A 334 -47.65 -39.40 -7.18
CA VAL A 334 -48.40 -38.37 -6.42
C VAL A 334 -47.80 -36.99 -6.65
N GLY A 335 -48.59 -36.06 -7.18
CA GLY A 335 -48.15 -34.70 -7.44
C GLY A 335 -47.74 -33.98 -6.15
N TYR A 336 -46.45 -33.66 -6.01
CA TYR A 336 -45.94 -32.83 -4.92
C TYR A 336 -46.24 -31.34 -5.18
N ASP A 337 -46.44 -30.57 -4.10
CA ASP A 337 -46.62 -29.13 -4.19
C ASP A 337 -45.40 -28.45 -4.82
N SER A 338 -45.63 -27.62 -5.85
CA SER A 338 -44.65 -26.75 -6.49
C SER A 338 -43.74 -25.99 -5.52
N ARG A 339 -44.27 -25.57 -4.36
CA ARG A 339 -43.51 -24.83 -3.33
C ARG A 339 -42.35 -25.62 -2.76
N LEU A 340 -42.48 -26.95 -2.70
CA LEU A 340 -41.40 -27.82 -2.20
C LEU A 340 -40.17 -27.77 -3.10
N PHE A 341 -40.37 -27.66 -4.42
CA PHE A 341 -39.28 -27.51 -5.39
C PHE A 341 -38.76 -26.08 -5.46
N LEU A 342 -39.63 -25.08 -5.32
CA LEU A 342 -39.24 -23.67 -5.33
C LEU A 342 -38.50 -23.24 -4.06
N LYS A 343 -38.71 -23.93 -2.93
CA LYS A 343 -38.01 -23.65 -1.65
C LYS A 343 -36.50 -23.94 -1.69
N GLY A 344 -35.98 -24.47 -2.79
CA GLY A 344 -34.55 -24.77 -2.92
C GLY A 344 -34.13 -25.85 -1.93
N ALA A 345 -34.70 -27.04 -2.08
CA ALA A 345 -34.31 -28.21 -1.29
C ALA A 345 -32.78 -28.38 -1.39
N ARG A 346 -32.07 -28.24 -0.26
CA ARG A 346 -30.60 -28.34 -0.10
C ARG A 346 -29.79 -27.07 -0.46
N SER A 347 -30.37 -25.87 -0.44
CA SER A 347 -29.60 -24.62 -0.55
C SER A 347 -28.49 -24.52 0.52
N GLY A 348 -28.75 -24.98 1.74
CA GLY A 348 -27.78 -25.05 2.85
C GLY A 348 -26.74 -26.19 2.76
N ALA A 349 -26.69 -26.97 1.68
CA ALA A 349 -25.69 -28.05 1.53
C ALA A 349 -24.36 -27.59 0.91
N ARG A 350 -24.31 -26.35 0.38
CA ARG A 350 -23.11 -25.73 -0.20
C ARG A 350 -22.48 -24.70 0.75
N GLN A 351 -22.49 -24.99 2.05
CA GLN A 351 -21.88 -24.12 3.06
C GLN A 351 -20.36 -24.30 3.11
N GLN A 352 -19.65 -23.24 3.51
CA GLN A 352 -18.23 -23.34 3.85
C GLN A 352 -18.05 -24.27 5.06
N ALA A 353 -16.93 -25.00 5.13
CA ALA A 353 -16.72 -26.04 6.14
C ALA A 353 -16.79 -25.54 7.61
N GLU A 354 -16.60 -24.24 7.82
CA GLU A 354 -16.59 -23.60 9.14
C GLU A 354 -17.91 -22.85 9.47
N GLN A 355 -18.87 -22.81 8.53
CA GLN A 355 -20.14 -22.10 8.73
C GLN A 355 -21.13 -22.98 9.52
N VAL A 356 -21.32 -22.68 10.80
CA VAL A 356 -22.19 -23.45 11.72
C VAL A 356 -23.69 -23.12 11.57
N TYR A 357 -24.02 -21.87 11.21
CA TYR A 357 -25.40 -21.38 11.09
C TYR A 357 -25.76 -21.05 9.64
N THR A 358 -26.97 -21.41 9.20
CA THR A 358 -27.44 -21.19 7.82
C THR A 358 -28.02 -19.80 7.61
N ASP A 359 -28.57 -19.20 8.66
CA ASP A 359 -29.32 -17.95 8.60
C ASP A 359 -28.54 -16.84 9.33
N PRO A 360 -28.53 -15.59 8.82
CA PRO A 360 -27.86 -14.49 9.47
C PRO A 360 -28.53 -14.14 10.80
N LEU A 361 -27.73 -13.71 11.79
CA LEU A 361 -28.22 -13.36 13.13
C LEU A 361 -29.25 -12.22 13.12
N PHE A 362 -29.14 -11.30 12.15
CA PHE A 362 -30.04 -10.15 12.02
C PHE A 362 -30.78 -10.21 10.68
N ALA A 363 -32.12 -10.08 10.75
CA ALA A 363 -32.98 -10.05 9.56
C ALA A 363 -32.61 -8.93 8.57
N GLN A 364 -32.03 -7.83 9.05
CA GLN A 364 -31.56 -6.70 8.23
C GLN A 364 -30.45 -7.11 7.25
N GLN A 365 -29.67 -8.16 7.56
CA GLN A 365 -28.61 -8.67 6.68
C GLN A 365 -29.13 -9.66 5.64
N GLY A 366 -30.31 -10.26 5.88
CA GLY A 366 -30.96 -11.19 4.97
C GLY A 366 -31.95 -10.54 3.99
N VAL A 367 -32.16 -9.23 4.10
CA VAL A 367 -33.02 -8.45 3.19
C VAL A 367 -32.15 -7.51 2.35
N ASP A 368 -32.30 -7.57 1.04
CA ASP A 368 -31.51 -6.74 0.12
C ASP A 368 -31.85 -5.23 0.20
N SER A 369 -33.05 -4.90 0.70
CA SER A 369 -33.49 -3.52 0.86
C SER A 369 -34.46 -3.36 2.03
N ILE A 370 -34.29 -2.31 2.81
CA ILE A 370 -35.09 -2.02 4.00
C ILE A 370 -36.37 -1.25 3.65
N TYR A 371 -36.29 -0.29 2.72
CA TYR A 371 -37.43 0.49 2.27
C TYR A 371 -37.27 0.86 0.80
N ARG A 372 -38.29 0.54 -0.01
CA ARG A 372 -38.42 1.00 -1.39
C ARG A 372 -39.84 1.49 -1.59
N THR A 373 -40.00 2.78 -1.87
CA THR A 373 -41.29 3.37 -2.17
C THR A 373 -41.79 2.85 -3.50
N ASP A 374 -42.95 2.20 -3.49
CA ASP A 374 -43.63 1.79 -4.71
C ASP A 374 -44.62 2.89 -5.11
N TYR A 375 -44.12 3.85 -5.89
CA TYR A 375 -44.90 5.00 -6.34
C TYR A 375 -46.15 4.58 -7.10
N SER A 376 -46.13 3.45 -7.82
CA SER A 376 -47.31 2.94 -8.54
C SER A 376 -48.49 2.65 -7.61
N LYS A 377 -48.23 1.98 -6.49
CA LYS A 377 -49.25 1.69 -5.46
C LYS A 377 -49.64 2.91 -4.64
N LEU A 378 -48.76 3.90 -4.56
CA LEU A 378 -49.03 5.17 -3.89
C LEU A 378 -49.96 6.02 -4.74
N ASP A 379 -49.73 6.09 -6.05
CA ASP A 379 -50.59 6.77 -7.01
C ASP A 379 -51.97 6.13 -7.09
N ASP A 380 -52.08 4.80 -7.09
CA ASP A 380 -53.36 4.09 -7.05
C ASP A 380 -54.18 4.41 -5.78
N ARG A 381 -53.51 4.56 -4.64
CA ARG A 381 -54.14 4.92 -3.35
C ARG A 381 -54.54 6.39 -3.29
N VAL A 382 -53.69 7.28 -3.78
CA VAL A 382 -53.97 8.72 -3.85
C VAL A 382 -55.10 8.98 -4.85
N ALA A 383 -55.15 8.26 -5.96
CA ALA A 383 -56.25 8.31 -6.90
C ALA A 383 -57.57 7.86 -6.25
N ALA A 384 -57.56 6.76 -5.49
CA ALA A 384 -58.71 6.28 -4.73
C ALA A 384 -59.17 7.25 -3.63
N GLU A 385 -58.26 8.06 -3.07
CA GLU A 385 -58.56 9.09 -2.05
C GLU A 385 -59.02 10.42 -2.69
N SER A 386 -58.60 10.71 -3.92
CA SER A 386 -59.02 11.89 -4.70
C SER A 386 -60.41 11.75 -5.34
N ALA A 387 -60.91 10.52 -5.47
CA ALA A 387 -62.30 10.25 -5.75
C ALA A 387 -63.11 10.54 -4.46
N GLY A 388 -63.57 11.79 -4.33
CA GLY A 388 -64.33 12.28 -3.17
C GLY A 388 -65.58 11.43 -2.84
N PRO A 389 -66.19 11.64 -1.66
CA PRO A 389 -67.28 10.81 -1.16
C PRO A 389 -68.56 11.04 -1.98
N GLY A 390 -68.75 10.20 -2.99
CA GLY A 390 -69.99 10.05 -3.73
C GLY A 390 -70.82 8.90 -3.15
N ASP A 391 -72.04 9.22 -2.77
CA ASP A 391 -73.08 8.34 -2.27
C ASP A 391 -73.44 7.22 -3.26
N ASP A 392 -72.89 6.03 -3.04
CA ASP A 392 -73.64 4.77 -3.14
C ASP A 392 -73.15 3.80 -2.06
N GLY A 393 -74.09 3.35 -1.21
CA GLY A 393 -73.81 2.56 -0.03
C GLY A 393 -73.11 1.22 -0.34
N SER A 394 -71.77 1.21 -0.26
CA SER A 394 -70.97 -0.02 -0.12
C SER A 394 -69.60 0.26 0.53
N VAL A 395 -69.61 0.79 1.75
CA VAL A 395 -68.40 0.91 2.61
C VAL A 395 -68.09 -0.43 3.33
N MET A 396 -68.53 -1.56 2.79
CA MET A 396 -68.34 -2.89 3.37
C MET A 396 -68.20 -3.98 2.29
N ALA A 397 -67.40 -3.77 1.24
CA ALA A 397 -67.17 -4.85 0.26
C ALA A 397 -65.89 -4.74 -0.59
N THR A 398 -64.75 -4.28 -0.04
CA THR A 398 -63.45 -4.47 -0.73
C THR A 398 -62.31 -4.81 0.25
N VAL A 399 -62.60 -5.68 1.23
CA VAL A 399 -61.58 -6.60 1.76
C VAL A 399 -61.75 -7.91 0.99
N GLY A 400 -61.26 -7.93 -0.25
CA GLY A 400 -61.35 -9.10 -1.10
C GLY A 400 -60.43 -8.95 -2.30
N SER A 401 -59.33 -9.70 -2.29
CA SER A 401 -58.35 -9.83 -3.38
C SER A 401 -57.20 -8.81 -3.38
N ALA A 402 -56.46 -8.78 -2.27
CA ALA A 402 -55.02 -8.64 -2.35
C ALA A 402 -54.41 -9.95 -1.84
N SER A 403 -54.03 -10.83 -2.76
CA SER A 403 -53.13 -11.96 -2.48
C SER A 403 -51.73 -11.40 -2.18
N GLY A 404 -51.62 -10.81 -1.00
CA GLY A 404 -50.39 -10.42 -0.35
C GLY A 404 -50.40 -11.13 0.98
N THR A 405 -49.53 -12.11 1.14
CA THR A 405 -49.35 -12.86 2.39
C THR A 405 -49.05 -11.88 3.53
N ASN A 406 -50.07 -11.53 4.31
CA ASN A 406 -49.92 -10.89 5.60
C ASN A 406 -49.19 -11.87 6.53
N ARG A 407 -47.87 -11.72 6.64
CA ARG A 407 -47.10 -12.19 7.79
C ARG A 407 -47.25 -11.16 8.91
N GLY A 408 -48.40 -11.18 9.57
CA GLY A 408 -48.51 -10.68 10.94
C GLY A 408 -47.94 -11.72 11.92
N PRO A 409 -47.43 -11.31 13.10
CA PRO A 409 -47.00 -12.25 14.12
C PRO A 409 -48.19 -13.10 14.57
N ILE A 410 -47.99 -14.42 14.60
CA ILE A 410 -48.97 -15.40 15.07
C ILE A 410 -49.08 -15.24 16.60
N GLU A 411 -50.27 -14.89 17.08
CA GLU A 411 -50.58 -14.90 18.51
C GLU A 411 -50.61 -16.35 19.02
N PHE A 412 -49.79 -16.65 20.03
CA PHE A 412 -49.79 -17.96 20.69
C PHE A 412 -50.87 -17.99 21.77
N SER A 413 -51.72 -19.01 21.72
CA SER A 413 -52.59 -19.37 22.84
C SER A 413 -51.73 -19.78 24.05
N ARG A 414 -52.01 -19.15 25.20
CA ARG A 414 -51.41 -19.41 26.52
C ARG A 414 -51.47 -20.90 26.87
N ALA A 415 -50.32 -21.58 26.83
CA ALA A 415 -50.17 -22.92 27.42
C ALA A 415 -49.95 -22.78 28.93
N SER A 416 -50.73 -23.56 29.67
CA SER A 416 -50.78 -23.68 31.12
C SER A 416 -49.44 -24.09 31.74
N ASP A 417 -49.12 -23.43 32.86
CA ASP A 417 -47.99 -23.70 33.74
C ASP A 417 -47.96 -25.16 34.23
N ALA A 418 -46.87 -25.88 33.95
CA ALA A 418 -46.50 -27.09 34.67
C ALA A 418 -45.08 -26.92 35.22
N LYS A 419 -45.04 -26.75 36.53
CA LYS A 419 -43.88 -26.54 37.40
C LYS A 419 -43.14 -27.86 37.58
N SER A 420 -41.85 -27.91 37.27
CA SER A 420 -40.93 -28.90 37.87
C SER A 420 -39.65 -28.21 38.33
N SER A 421 -39.34 -28.48 39.59
CA SER A 421 -38.29 -27.91 40.41
C SER A 421 -36.98 -28.68 40.26
N SER A 422 -35.85 -28.00 40.19
CA SER A 422 -34.63 -28.45 40.86
C SER A 422 -33.75 -27.28 41.24
N LYS A 423 -33.25 -27.36 42.48
CA LYS A 423 -32.42 -26.39 43.19
C LYS A 423 -30.98 -26.43 42.68
N SER A 424 -30.31 -25.28 42.62
CA SER A 424 -28.90 -25.19 43.03
C SER A 424 -28.57 -23.80 43.54
N SER A 425 -27.86 -23.81 44.66
CA SER A 425 -27.51 -22.78 45.63
C SER A 425 -26.99 -21.44 45.12
N GLU A 426 -27.43 -20.43 45.87
CA GLU A 426 -26.85 -19.12 46.13
C GLU A 426 -25.32 -19.13 46.27
N HIS A 427 -24.65 -18.18 45.61
CA HIS A 427 -23.59 -17.39 46.24
C HIS A 427 -23.76 -15.94 45.77
N GLY A 428 -24.13 -15.08 46.72
CA GLY A 428 -24.31 -13.65 46.49
C GLY A 428 -23.00 -12.88 46.44
N LEU A 429 -23.05 -11.74 45.76
CA LEU A 429 -22.34 -10.53 46.16
C LEU A 429 -23.27 -9.35 45.86
N GLN A 430 -23.70 -8.73 46.94
CA GLN A 430 -24.55 -7.56 46.99
C GLN A 430 -23.70 -6.28 46.95
N LEU A 431 -24.25 -5.25 46.29
CA LEU A 431 -24.34 -3.84 46.76
C LEU A 431 -23.03 -3.00 46.79
N GLN A 432 -22.98 -1.69 46.52
CA GLN A 432 -23.95 -0.62 46.24
C GLN A 432 -23.30 0.48 45.37
N LYS A 433 -24.18 1.26 44.72
CA LYS A 433 -24.13 2.71 44.44
C LYS A 433 -22.85 3.34 43.91
#